data_AF-A0A358QWA5-F1
#
_entry.id   AF-A0A358QWA5-F1
#
_cell.length_a   1.000
_cell.length_b   1.000
_cell.length_c   1.000
_cell.angle_alpha   90.00
_cell.angle_beta   90.00
_cell.angle_gamma   90.00
#
_symmetry.space_group_name_H-M   'P 1'
#
loop_
_entity.id
_entity.type
_entity.pdbx_description
1 polymer ?
#
loop_
_entity_poly.entity_id
_entity_poly.type
_entity_poly.pdbx_seq_one_letter_code
_entity_poly.pdbx_strand_id
1 'polypeptide(L)'
;MTKYMEMANEYGMLNARLITPGDIVFDIRAILKCRWGCENFFRKDIRCHTRDTSFDERVAMINKYSHILLLHSNSARSISIAALKIERAAFLDGCYFAFALRYCNICEVCSVNLGEECKNPDQLRPCDQSFGIDVYKTVRQLGLPCEVLRDRNSEQNRYGFVLID
;
A
#
# COMPACT_ATOMS: atom_id res chain seq x y z
N MET A 1 6.99 -17.94 -1.78
CA MET A 1 7.50 -16.56 -1.65
C MET A 1 8.37 -16.11 -2.82
N THR A 2 9.35 -16.89 -3.30
CA THR A 2 10.22 -16.53 -4.46
C THR A 2 9.43 -16.10 -5.69
N LYS A 3 8.39 -16.86 -6.05
CA LYS A 3 7.42 -16.55 -7.13
C LYS A 3 6.92 -15.10 -7.09
N TYR A 4 6.54 -14.59 -5.91
CA TYR A 4 5.95 -13.25 -5.81
C TYR A 4 7.00 -12.14 -5.95
N MET A 5 8.25 -12.40 -5.56
CA MET A 5 9.37 -11.48 -5.81
C MET A 5 9.72 -11.43 -7.30
N GLU A 6 9.69 -12.57 -7.99
CA GLU A 6 9.88 -12.64 -9.45
C GLU A 6 8.77 -11.86 -10.17
N MET A 7 7.51 -12.07 -9.80
CA MET A 7 6.39 -11.28 -10.31
C MET A 7 6.60 -9.78 -10.06
N ALA A 8 7.05 -9.38 -8.86
CA ALA A 8 7.32 -7.98 -8.57
C ALA A 8 8.37 -7.38 -9.51
N ASN A 9 9.42 -8.14 -9.85
CA ASN A 9 10.43 -7.71 -10.82
C ASN A 9 9.85 -7.60 -12.24
N GLU A 10 9.00 -8.54 -12.66
CA GLU A 10 8.30 -8.50 -13.95
C GLU A 10 7.39 -7.26 -14.08
N TYR A 11 6.78 -6.82 -12.98
CA TYR A 11 6.00 -5.58 -12.92
C TYR A 11 6.85 -4.31 -12.71
N GLY A 12 8.17 -4.41 -12.79
CA GLY A 12 9.10 -3.27 -12.76
C GLY A 12 9.30 -2.66 -11.37
N MET A 13 9.19 -3.45 -10.30
CA MET A 13 9.57 -2.99 -8.97
C MET A 13 11.08 -2.85 -8.89
N LEU A 14 11.54 -1.70 -8.40
CA LEU A 14 12.97 -1.44 -8.18
C LEU A 14 13.52 -2.30 -7.04
N ASN A 15 12.69 -2.54 -6.03
CA ASN A 15 12.99 -3.50 -4.99
C ASN A 15 11.72 -4.26 -4.61
N ALA A 16 11.89 -5.54 -4.34
CA ALA A 16 10.93 -6.38 -3.64
C ALA A 16 11.64 -7.02 -2.44
N ARG A 17 11.00 -6.99 -1.27
CA ARG A 17 11.54 -7.59 -0.04
C ARG A 17 10.45 -8.36 0.67
N LEU A 18 10.77 -9.59 1.04
CA LEU A 18 9.96 -10.36 1.96
C LEU A 18 10.32 -9.92 3.39
N ILE A 19 9.32 -9.49 4.14
CA ILE A 19 9.44 -9.07 5.53
C ILE A 19 8.37 -9.77 6.38
N THR A 20 8.40 -9.54 7.69
CA THR A 20 7.41 -10.01 8.65
C THR A 20 6.61 -8.83 9.23
N PRO A 21 5.47 -9.06 9.89
CA PRO A 21 4.77 -7.97 10.59
C PRO A 21 5.63 -7.25 11.63
N GLY A 22 6.60 -7.92 12.23
CA GLY A 22 7.54 -7.32 13.20
C GLY A 22 8.44 -6.25 12.59
N ASP A 23 8.60 -6.24 11.26
CA ASP A 23 9.36 -5.21 10.53
C ASP A 23 8.51 -3.96 10.23
N ILE A 24 7.19 -4.02 10.38
CA ILE A 24 6.29 -2.88 10.17
C ILE A 24 6.30 -1.99 11.41
N VAL A 25 6.60 -0.71 11.19
CA VAL A 25 6.49 0.29 12.25
C VAL A 25 5.11 0.96 12.18
N PHE A 26 4.31 0.76 13.22
CA PHE A 26 3.04 1.45 13.39
C PHE A 26 3.24 2.75 14.17
N ASP A 27 2.64 3.83 13.69
CA ASP A 27 2.65 5.12 14.35
C ASP A 27 1.37 5.88 14.02
N ILE A 28 0.59 6.23 15.05
CA ILE A 28 -0.68 6.95 14.89
C ILE A 28 -0.52 8.33 14.22
N ARG A 29 0.70 8.89 14.21
CA ARG A 29 1.00 10.13 13.47
C ARG A 29 0.86 9.94 11.95
N ALA A 30 0.95 8.72 11.42
CA ALA A 30 0.61 8.43 10.02
C ALA A 30 -0.87 8.73 9.75
N ILE A 31 -1.76 8.40 10.69
CA ILE A 31 -3.19 8.72 10.60
C ILE A 31 -3.42 10.24 10.71
N LEU A 32 -2.72 10.94 11.60
CA LEU A 32 -2.75 12.40 11.68
C LEU A 32 -2.42 13.03 10.31
N LYS A 33 -1.33 12.61 9.66
CA LYS A 33 -0.96 13.10 8.33
C LYS A 33 -1.97 12.72 7.26
N CYS A 34 -2.54 11.52 7.30
CA CYS A 34 -3.56 11.09 6.36
C CYS A 34 -4.84 11.94 6.46
N ARG A 35 -5.30 12.22 7.69
CA ARG A 35 -6.55 12.94 7.94
C ARG A 35 -6.48 14.45 7.69
N TRP A 36 -5.36 15.09 8.07
CA TRP A 36 -5.21 16.55 7.95
C TRP A 36 -4.26 17.00 6.85
N GLY A 37 -3.36 16.14 6.37
CA GLY A 37 -2.37 16.47 5.35
C GLY A 37 -2.73 16.02 3.93
N CYS A 38 -3.80 15.24 3.75
CA CYS A 38 -4.24 14.77 2.44
C CYS A 38 -5.41 15.59 1.91
N GLU A 39 -5.26 16.18 0.74
CA GLU A 39 -6.30 16.95 0.03
C GLU A 39 -7.55 16.13 -0.36
N ASN A 40 -7.43 14.80 -0.37
CA ASN A 40 -8.53 13.89 -0.73
C ASN A 40 -9.34 13.43 0.49
N PHE A 41 -8.88 13.67 1.72
CA PHE A 41 -9.49 13.08 2.91
C PHE A 41 -10.97 13.46 3.10
N PHE A 42 -11.32 14.73 2.84
CA PHE A 42 -12.70 15.23 2.98
C PHE A 42 -13.53 15.14 1.69
N ARG A 43 -12.93 14.68 0.58
CA ARG A 43 -13.69 14.47 -0.66
C ARG A 43 -14.60 13.26 -0.47
N LYS A 44 -15.75 13.25 -1.17
CA LYS A 44 -16.59 12.05 -1.27
C LYS A 44 -15.87 11.01 -2.13
N ASP A 45 -14.84 10.40 -1.55
CA ASP A 45 -13.87 9.56 -2.22
C ASP A 45 -13.83 8.18 -1.55
N ILE A 46 -14.30 7.19 -2.29
CA ILE A 46 -14.34 5.79 -1.86
C ILE A 46 -12.94 5.24 -1.50
N ARG A 47 -11.85 5.86 -1.96
CA ARG A 47 -10.46 5.46 -1.67
C ARG A 47 -10.04 5.76 -0.22
N CYS A 48 -10.69 6.71 0.45
CA CYS A 48 -10.30 7.17 1.79
C CYS A 48 -11.08 6.48 2.92
N HIS A 49 -11.88 5.46 2.61
CA HIS A 49 -12.75 4.80 3.57
C HIS A 49 -11.98 3.80 4.46
N THR A 50 -12.08 3.97 5.78
CA THR A 50 -11.45 3.06 6.77
C THR A 50 -12.38 1.94 7.24
N ARG A 51 -13.64 1.94 6.79
CA ARG A 51 -14.66 0.92 7.10
C ARG A 51 -14.84 0.72 8.61
N ASP A 52 -14.83 1.84 9.34
CA ASP A 52 -15.04 1.93 10.78
C ASP A 52 -14.06 1.10 11.63
N THR A 53 -12.90 0.74 11.07
CA THR A 53 -11.84 0.06 11.80
C THR A 53 -11.00 1.04 12.62
N SER A 54 -10.79 0.72 13.89
CA SER A 54 -9.90 1.42 14.81
C SER A 54 -8.42 1.21 14.44
N PHE A 55 -7.54 2.04 14.99
CA PHE A 55 -6.09 1.85 14.80
C PHE A 55 -5.63 0.47 15.34
N ASP A 56 -6.08 0.09 16.53
CA ASP A 56 -5.68 -1.17 17.16
C ASP A 56 -6.17 -2.39 16.38
N GLU A 57 -7.38 -2.35 15.82
CA GLU A 57 -7.88 -3.41 14.93
C GLU A 57 -7.00 -3.58 13.69
N ARG A 58 -6.58 -2.48 13.06
CA ARG A 58 -5.73 -2.52 11.86
C ARG A 58 -4.31 -3.03 12.15
N VAL A 59 -3.76 -2.65 13.30
CA VAL A 59 -2.50 -3.23 13.81
C VAL A 59 -2.66 -4.73 14.04
N ALA A 60 -3.75 -5.15 14.70
CA ALA A 60 -4.04 -6.56 14.95
C ALA A 60 -4.21 -7.35 13.65
N MET A 61 -4.89 -6.79 12.64
CA MET A 61 -5.05 -7.43 11.31
C MET A 61 -3.70 -7.75 10.68
N ILE A 62 -2.79 -6.78 10.59
CA ILE A 62 -1.47 -6.99 9.96
C ILE A 62 -0.63 -8.00 10.76
N ASN A 63 -0.71 -7.95 12.10
CA ASN A 63 0.02 -8.88 12.97
C ASN A 63 -0.48 -10.33 12.93
N LYS A 64 -1.57 -10.63 12.20
CA LYS A 64 -2.02 -12.02 11.97
C LYS A 64 -1.35 -12.71 10.79
N TYR A 65 -0.65 -11.96 9.94
CA TYR A 65 0.01 -12.52 8.77
C TYR A 65 1.39 -13.10 9.11
N SER A 66 1.83 -14.11 8.36
CA SER A 66 3.19 -14.65 8.53
C SER A 66 4.24 -13.88 7.74
N HIS A 67 3.85 -13.37 6.57
CA HIS A 67 4.74 -12.72 5.63
C HIS A 67 4.12 -11.47 5.02
N ILE A 68 4.96 -10.52 4.63
CA ILE A 68 4.55 -9.33 3.89
C ILE A 68 5.55 -9.14 2.75
N LEU A 69 5.05 -9.02 1.53
CA LEU A 69 5.86 -8.60 0.39
C LEU A 69 5.81 -7.08 0.27
N LEU A 70 6.92 -6.43 0.59
CA LEU A 70 7.14 -5.01 0.41
C LEU A 70 7.60 -4.74 -1.03
N LEU A 71 6.89 -3.84 -1.71
CA LEU A 71 7.14 -3.43 -3.08
C LEU A 71 7.63 -1.98 -3.11
N HIS A 72 8.63 -1.68 -3.94
CA HIS A 72 9.17 -0.33 -4.11
C HIS A 72 9.30 0.03 -5.60
N SER A 73 8.81 1.21 -5.97
CA SER A 73 8.93 1.80 -7.32
C SER A 73 8.87 3.32 -7.22
N ASN A 74 9.18 4.03 -8.31
CA ASN A 74 8.87 5.46 -8.41
C ASN A 74 7.48 5.74 -9.02
N SER A 75 6.78 4.70 -9.48
CA SER A 75 5.43 4.78 -10.04
C SER A 75 4.38 4.21 -9.09
N ALA A 76 3.47 5.07 -8.60
CA ALA A 76 2.35 4.65 -7.74
C ALA A 76 1.36 3.73 -8.49
N ARG A 77 1.23 3.90 -9.81
CA ARG A 77 0.42 3.04 -10.66
C ARG A 77 1.03 1.65 -10.82
N SER A 78 2.34 1.56 -10.98
CA SER A 78 3.03 0.27 -11.07
C SER A 78 2.88 -0.51 -9.76
N ILE A 79 3.05 0.14 -8.60
CA ILE A 79 2.77 -0.46 -7.27
C ILE A 79 1.34 -0.98 -7.20
N SER A 80 0.37 -0.16 -7.62
CA SER A 80 -1.05 -0.49 -7.61
C SER A 80 -1.39 -1.73 -8.43
N ILE A 81 -0.81 -1.85 -9.63
CA ILE A 81 -1.03 -2.98 -10.53
C ILE A 81 -0.34 -4.23 -9.97
N ALA A 82 0.94 -4.12 -9.62
CA ALA A 82 1.75 -5.23 -9.11
C ALA A 82 1.12 -5.83 -7.85
N ALA A 83 0.75 -5.01 -6.87
CA ALA A 83 0.19 -5.45 -5.61
C ALA A 83 -1.11 -6.27 -5.80
N LEU A 84 -2.03 -5.81 -6.66
CA LEU A 84 -3.27 -6.55 -6.94
C LEU A 84 -3.03 -7.85 -7.71
N LYS A 85 -2.07 -7.86 -8.64
CA LYS A 85 -1.72 -9.06 -9.40
C LYS A 85 -1.09 -10.11 -8.51
N ILE A 86 -0.20 -9.70 -7.61
CA ILE A 86 0.43 -10.58 -6.62
C ILE A 86 -0.59 -11.04 -5.58
N GLU A 87 -1.43 -10.15 -5.05
CA GLU A 87 -2.53 -10.52 -4.14
C GLU A 87 -3.41 -11.62 -4.76
N ARG A 88 -3.85 -11.44 -6.01
CA ARG A 88 -4.65 -12.43 -6.72
C ARG A 88 -3.90 -13.76 -6.89
N ALA A 89 -2.62 -13.71 -7.27
CA ALA A 89 -1.83 -14.92 -7.42
C ALA A 89 -1.66 -15.67 -6.10
N ALA A 90 -1.39 -14.95 -5.01
CA ALA A 90 -1.26 -15.54 -3.69
C ALA A 90 -2.57 -16.15 -3.19
N PHE A 91 -3.70 -15.47 -3.41
CA PHE A 91 -5.02 -16.03 -3.13
C PHE A 91 -5.24 -17.36 -3.87
N LEU A 92 -4.91 -17.42 -5.16
CA LEU A 92 -5.07 -18.62 -5.99
C LEU A 92 -4.09 -19.74 -5.62
N ASP A 93 -2.96 -19.41 -5.02
CA ASP A 93 -1.98 -20.37 -4.49
C ASP A 93 -2.37 -20.92 -3.09
N GLY A 94 -3.52 -20.52 -2.55
CA GLY A 94 -4.06 -21.00 -1.28
C GLY A 94 -3.87 -20.05 -0.09
N CYS A 95 -3.20 -18.91 -0.27
CA CYS A 95 -3.11 -17.85 0.75
C CYS A 95 -4.42 -17.04 0.76
N TYR A 96 -5.51 -17.63 1.25
CA TYR A 96 -6.88 -17.13 1.08
C TYR A 96 -7.16 -15.78 1.80
N PHE A 97 -6.31 -15.36 2.73
CA PHE A 97 -6.34 -14.02 3.32
C PHE A 97 -5.40 -13.01 2.66
N ALA A 98 -4.75 -13.36 1.55
CA ALA A 98 -3.84 -12.46 0.85
C ALA A 98 -4.50 -11.10 0.57
N PHE A 99 -3.82 -10.02 0.95
CA PHE A 99 -4.42 -8.69 0.91
C PHE A 99 -3.38 -7.60 0.70
N ALA A 100 -3.62 -6.69 -0.24
CA ALA A 100 -2.74 -5.57 -0.53
C ALA A 100 -3.10 -4.32 0.28
N LEU A 101 -2.09 -3.57 0.69
CA LEU A 101 -2.19 -2.23 1.31
C LEU A 101 -1.44 -1.23 0.43
N ARG A 102 -2.19 -0.31 -0.19
CA ARG A 102 -1.67 0.75 -1.08
C ARG A 102 -2.77 1.77 -1.40
N TYR A 103 -2.40 3.02 -1.67
CA TYR A 103 -3.35 3.99 -2.20
C TYR A 103 -3.70 3.72 -3.67
N CYS A 104 -4.94 4.02 -4.07
CA CYS A 104 -5.43 3.62 -5.39
C CYS A 104 -4.93 4.51 -6.55
N ASN A 105 -4.13 3.94 -7.46
CA ASN A 105 -3.64 4.59 -8.68
C ASN A 105 -3.74 3.70 -9.94
N ILE A 106 -4.77 2.85 -10.06
CA ILE A 106 -4.89 1.88 -11.17
C ILE A 106 -5.23 2.57 -12.50
N CYS A 107 -6.20 3.48 -12.46
CA CYS A 107 -6.72 4.16 -13.64
C CYS A 107 -5.83 5.31 -14.07
N GLU A 108 -5.71 5.54 -15.37
CA GLU A 108 -5.04 6.74 -15.94
C GLU A 108 -5.84 7.99 -15.60
N VAL A 109 -7.15 7.90 -15.83
CA VAL A 109 -8.13 8.90 -15.46
C VAL A 109 -9.12 8.25 -14.51
N CYS A 110 -9.19 8.74 -13.28
CA CYS A 110 -10.07 8.19 -12.26
C CYS A 110 -11.45 8.88 -12.34
N SER A 111 -12.51 8.12 -12.65
CA SER A 111 -13.91 8.63 -12.66
C SER A 111 -14.30 9.34 -11.36
N VAL A 112 -13.80 8.88 -10.20
CA VAL A 112 -14.04 9.53 -8.90
C VAL A 112 -13.49 10.97 -8.87
N ASN A 113 -12.36 11.24 -9.51
CA ASN A 113 -11.84 12.61 -9.62
C ASN A 113 -12.70 13.51 -10.51
N LEU A 114 -13.52 12.92 -11.38
CA LEU A 114 -14.48 13.62 -12.25
C LEU A 114 -15.86 13.75 -11.60
N GLY A 115 -16.03 13.28 -10.36
CA GLY A 115 -17.32 13.27 -9.66
C GLY A 115 -18.24 12.10 -10.03
N GLU A 116 -17.76 11.14 -10.82
CA GLU A 116 -18.48 9.93 -11.18
C GLU A 116 -18.20 8.77 -10.21
N GLU A 117 -18.99 7.70 -10.30
CA GLU A 117 -18.76 6.49 -9.53
C GLU A 117 -17.50 5.74 -9.96
N CYS A 118 -16.90 4.99 -9.02
CA CYS A 118 -15.76 4.14 -9.32
C CYS A 118 -16.22 2.95 -10.18
N LYS A 119 -15.56 2.74 -11.33
CA LYS A 119 -15.82 1.60 -12.22
C LYS A 119 -15.18 0.29 -11.77
N ASN A 120 -14.31 0.31 -10.75
CA ASN A 120 -13.57 -0.84 -10.23
C ASN A 120 -13.54 -0.85 -8.68
N PRO A 121 -14.69 -0.80 -7.99
CA PRO A 121 -14.73 -0.66 -6.53
C PRO A 121 -14.18 -1.89 -5.79
N ASP A 122 -14.22 -3.06 -6.43
CA ASP A 122 -13.69 -4.33 -5.94
C ASP A 122 -12.16 -4.36 -5.83
N GLN A 123 -11.47 -3.54 -6.63
CA GLN A 123 -10.01 -3.41 -6.65
C GLN A 123 -9.47 -2.41 -5.62
N LEU A 124 -10.36 -1.74 -4.87
CA LEU A 124 -9.97 -0.78 -3.86
C LEU A 124 -9.37 -1.47 -2.64
N ARG A 125 -8.22 -0.95 -2.22
CA ARG A 125 -7.53 -1.34 -0.99
C ARG A 125 -7.26 -0.09 -0.17
N PRO A 126 -7.21 -0.21 1.17
CA PRO A 126 -6.86 0.92 2.02
C PRO A 126 -5.40 1.31 1.79
N CYS A 127 -5.09 2.60 1.97
CA CYS A 127 -3.70 3.04 1.94
C CYS A 127 -2.98 2.71 3.25
N ASP A 128 -1.69 2.44 3.12
CA ASP A 128 -0.73 2.18 4.20
C ASP A 128 -0.79 3.24 5.32
N GLN A 129 -0.79 4.53 4.97
CA GLN A 129 -0.89 5.61 5.94
C GLN A 129 -2.22 5.63 6.70
N SER A 130 -3.34 5.35 6.01
CA SER A 130 -4.64 5.24 6.69
C SER A 130 -4.63 4.08 7.67
N PHE A 131 -3.92 3.00 7.37
CA PHE A 131 -3.70 1.86 8.27
C PHE A 131 -2.73 2.14 9.43
N GLY A 132 -2.09 3.31 9.46
CA GLY A 132 -1.19 3.70 10.55
C GLY A 132 0.25 3.22 10.37
N ILE A 133 0.65 2.85 9.15
CA ILE A 133 2.03 2.44 8.85
C ILE A 133 2.92 3.68 8.70
N ASP A 134 3.98 3.76 9.50
CA ASP A 134 5.09 4.68 9.27
C ASP A 134 6.00 4.09 8.18
N VAL A 135 5.67 4.39 6.93
CA VAL A 135 6.43 3.91 5.77
C VAL A 135 7.88 4.37 5.82
N TYR A 136 8.15 5.60 6.26
CA TYR A 136 9.51 6.15 6.31
C TYR A 136 10.39 5.32 7.22
N LYS A 137 9.97 5.12 8.47
CA LYS A 137 10.76 4.35 9.44
C LYS A 137 10.84 2.87 9.06
N THR A 138 9.73 2.30 8.59
CA THR A 138 9.65 0.90 8.13
C THR A 138 10.66 0.60 7.01
N VAL A 139 10.73 1.43 5.97
CA VAL A 139 11.57 1.13 4.80
C VAL A 139 13.04 1.49 5.05
N ARG A 140 13.31 2.53 5.86
CA ARG A 140 14.69 2.97 6.18
C ARG A 140 15.46 1.94 6.99
N GLN A 141 14.82 1.30 7.98
CA GLN A 141 15.49 0.24 8.76
C GLN A 141 15.81 -1.01 7.91
N LEU A 142 15.15 -1.15 6.75
CA LEU A 142 15.41 -2.19 5.76
C LEU A 142 16.42 -1.76 4.68
N GLY A 143 17.03 -0.57 4.83
CA GLY A 143 18.02 -0.04 3.89
C GLY A 143 17.45 0.45 2.56
N LEU A 144 16.13 0.71 2.48
CA LEU A 144 15.47 1.20 1.28
C LEU A 144 15.36 2.74 1.28
N PRO A 145 15.40 3.40 0.10
CA PRO A 145 15.44 4.86 0.03
C PRO A 145 14.09 5.49 0.33
N CYS A 146 14.03 6.39 1.31
CA CYS A 146 12.83 7.18 1.55
C CYS A 146 13.19 8.46 2.29
N GLU A 147 13.42 9.54 1.55
CA GLU A 147 13.78 10.83 2.11
C GLU A 147 12.69 11.88 1.93
N VAL A 148 12.67 12.86 2.84
CA VAL A 148 11.78 14.02 2.71
C VAL A 148 12.29 14.86 1.55
N LEU A 149 11.47 14.97 0.52
CA LEU A 149 11.80 15.72 -0.69
C LEU A 149 11.68 17.22 -0.45
N ARG A 150 12.62 17.98 -1.00
CA ARG A 150 12.66 19.46 -0.89
C ARG A 150 12.09 20.17 -2.12
N ASP A 151 11.95 19.47 -3.23
CA ASP A 151 11.46 20.01 -4.49
C ASP A 151 10.33 19.14 -5.08
N ARG A 152 9.39 19.77 -5.78
CA ARG A 152 8.21 19.08 -6.35
C ARG A 152 8.54 18.18 -7.53
N ASN A 153 9.66 18.42 -8.21
CA ASN A 153 10.13 17.61 -9.34
C ASN A 153 11.07 16.49 -8.90
N SER A 154 11.38 16.40 -7.60
CA SER A 154 12.18 15.29 -7.06
C SER A 154 11.46 13.96 -7.27
N GLU A 155 12.23 12.95 -7.67
CA GLU A 155 11.72 11.60 -7.83
C GLU A 155 11.21 11.04 -6.49
N GLN A 156 10.01 10.46 -6.51
CA GLN A 156 9.34 10.02 -5.30
C GLN A 156 9.49 8.51 -5.14
N ASN A 157 9.88 8.07 -3.94
CA ASN A 157 9.84 6.64 -3.59
C ASN A 157 8.39 6.26 -3.21
N ARG A 158 7.86 5.21 -3.85
CA ARG A 158 6.49 4.69 -3.64
C ARG A 158 6.57 3.28 -3.14
N TYR A 159 5.79 3.00 -2.10
CA TYR A 159 5.76 1.71 -1.44
C TYR A 159 4.35 1.13 -1.44
N GLY A 160 4.28 -0.19 -1.46
CA GLY A 160 3.06 -0.95 -1.26
C GLY A 160 3.38 -2.27 -0.57
N PHE A 161 2.38 -2.85 0.08
CA PHE A 161 2.55 -4.07 0.86
C PHE A 161 1.52 -5.10 0.39
N VAL A 162 1.93 -6.36 0.27
CA VAL A 162 1.02 -7.48 0.08
C VAL A 162 1.19 -8.40 1.28
N LEU A 163 0.15 -8.50 2.10
CA LEU A 163 0.06 -9.38 3.26
C LEU A 163 -0.20 -10.80 2.77
N ILE A 164 0.59 -11.78 3.21
CA ILE A 164 0.57 -13.17 2.72
C ILE A 164 0.80 -14.12 3.89
N ASP A 165 0.02 -15.20 3.94
CA ASP A 165 0.22 -16.32 4.87
C ASP A 165 1.05 -17.44 4.25
#